data_AF-A0A026VSD3-F1
#
_entry.id   AF-A0A026VSD3-F1
#
_cell.length_a   1.000
_cell.length_b   1.000
_cell.length_c   1.000
_cell.angle_alpha   90.00
_cell.angle_beta   90.00
_cell.angle_gamma   90.00
#
_symmetry.space_group_name_H-M   'P 1'
#
loop_
_entity.id
_entity.type
_entity.pdbx_description
1 polymer ?
#
loop_
_entity_poly.entity_id
_entity_poly.type
_entity_poly.pdbx_seq_one_letter_code
_entity_poly.pdbx_strand_id
1 'polypeptide(L)'
;RNVTEIIKKLDEQKSRALTVVDIFVPLVEVLRAKLKDYCARLILKDPVGNAHKIEGQLWRKAFYDVVYAAKKLRKDNWNDSEKALLSVHLTAGVGYYHHLILKLQIEYDLDLIGIVDFAFVQTETISSYARTKTGQSKTYGKEVKQCVMRLVHRSLVCLGDLTRYKLELDSNWDPMIANRYYKMAIAVDPNVGMPHNQLGTIAGDSNYGLDAVYYFLRGLISSILY
;
A
#
# COMPACT_ATOMS: atom_id res chain seq x y z
N ARG A 1 6.21 -7.58 22.91
CA ARG A 1 7.10 -8.28 21.96
C ARG A 1 7.72 -7.24 21.03
N ASN A 2 9.04 -7.27 20.87
CA ASN A 2 9.80 -6.30 20.09
C ASN A 2 9.56 -6.55 18.59
N VAL A 3 9.20 -5.52 17.81
CA VAL A 3 8.94 -5.67 16.35
C VAL A 3 10.13 -6.26 15.61
N THR A 4 11.35 -6.00 16.11
CA THR A 4 12.60 -6.54 15.58
C THR A 4 12.64 -8.07 15.66
N GLU A 5 12.06 -8.66 16.71
CA GLU A 5 11.96 -10.11 16.85
C GLU A 5 10.99 -10.71 15.83
N ILE A 6 9.87 -10.02 15.57
CA ILE A 6 8.90 -10.44 14.55
C ILE A 6 9.55 -10.40 13.17
N ILE A 7 10.25 -9.30 12.84
CA ILE A 7 10.96 -9.14 11.57
C ILE A 7 12.03 -10.22 11.41
N LYS A 8 12.84 -10.48 12.43
CA LYS A 8 13.86 -11.54 12.41
C LYS A 8 13.24 -12.91 12.11
N LYS A 9 12.13 -13.26 12.78
CA LYS A 9 11.41 -14.51 12.54
C LYS A 9 10.84 -14.59 11.12
N LEU A 10 10.30 -13.51 10.59
CA LEU A 10 9.82 -13.45 9.20
C LEU A 10 10.96 -13.67 8.20
N ASP A 11 12.11 -13.05 8.43
CA ASP A 11 13.28 -13.21 7.57
C ASP A 11 13.87 -14.63 7.64
N GLU A 12 13.93 -15.24 8.81
CA GLU A 12 14.36 -16.64 9.01
C GLU A 12 13.41 -17.64 8.31
N GLN A 13 12.10 -17.44 8.39
CA GLN A 13 11.14 -18.31 7.72
C GLN A 13 11.23 -18.16 6.20
N LYS A 14 11.34 -16.92 5.71
CA LYS A 14 11.52 -16.64 4.28
C LYS A 14 12.81 -17.27 3.73
N SER A 15 13.92 -17.24 4.47
CA SER A 15 15.19 -17.80 4.01
C SER A 15 15.19 -19.33 3.96
N ARG A 16 14.30 -19.98 4.71
CA ARG A 16 14.14 -21.45 4.76
C ARG A 16 13.03 -21.97 3.83
N ALA A 17 12.23 -21.09 3.23
CA ALA A 17 11.14 -21.49 2.35
C ALA A 17 11.69 -22.19 1.10
N LEU A 18 11.23 -23.42 0.86
CA LEU A 18 11.59 -24.22 -0.31
C LEU A 18 10.48 -24.19 -1.36
N THR A 19 9.25 -23.95 -0.92
CA THR A 19 8.03 -23.87 -1.75
C THR A 19 7.27 -22.58 -1.45
N VAL A 20 6.37 -22.19 -2.35
CA VAL A 20 5.50 -21.03 -2.14
C VAL A 20 4.60 -21.25 -0.91
N VAL A 21 4.16 -22.48 -0.67
CA VAL A 21 3.31 -22.85 0.48
C VAL A 21 4.00 -22.53 1.82
N ASP A 22 5.32 -22.70 1.91
CA ASP A 22 6.10 -22.40 3.13
C ASP A 22 6.01 -20.92 3.54
N ILE A 23 5.79 -20.02 2.57
CA ILE A 23 5.65 -18.57 2.79
C ILE A 23 4.29 -18.24 3.45
N PHE A 24 3.28 -19.08 3.21
CA PHE A 24 1.89 -18.88 3.63
C PHE A 24 1.45 -19.79 4.78
N VAL A 25 2.39 -20.42 5.50
CA VAL A 25 2.03 -21.23 6.67
C VAL A 25 1.35 -20.37 7.75
N PRO A 26 0.34 -20.88 8.48
CA PRO A 26 -0.47 -20.08 9.40
C PRO A 26 0.36 -19.30 10.45
N LEU A 27 1.45 -19.88 10.94
CA LEU A 27 2.33 -19.22 11.91
C LEU A 27 2.97 -17.94 11.33
N VAL A 28 3.39 -17.98 10.06
CA VAL A 28 3.97 -16.82 9.36
C VAL A 28 2.91 -15.76 9.09
N GLU A 29 1.69 -16.17 8.77
CA GLU A 29 0.56 -15.24 8.60
C GLU A 29 0.23 -14.49 9.90
N VAL A 30 0.22 -15.18 11.04
CA VAL A 30 0.03 -14.56 12.36
C VAL A 30 1.15 -13.56 12.68
N LEU A 31 2.40 -13.87 12.33
CA LEU A 31 3.52 -12.93 12.50
C LEU A 31 3.34 -11.69 11.63
N ARG A 32 2.94 -11.85 10.36
CA ARG A 32 2.63 -10.72 9.46
C ARG A 32 1.46 -9.89 9.97
N ALA A 33 0.39 -10.51 10.48
CA ALA A 33 -0.72 -9.79 11.10
C ALA A 33 -0.26 -8.94 12.30
N LYS A 34 0.54 -9.52 13.21
CA LYS A 34 1.09 -8.80 14.36
C LYS A 34 1.99 -7.63 13.96
N LEU A 35 2.81 -7.80 12.92
CA LEU A 35 3.63 -6.72 12.37
C LEU A 35 2.75 -5.59 11.84
N LYS A 36 1.76 -5.92 11.01
CA LYS A 36 0.80 -4.95 10.44
C LYS A 36 0.09 -4.13 11.51
N ASP A 37 -0.41 -4.78 12.56
CA ASP A 37 -1.09 -4.11 13.66
C ASP A 37 -0.15 -3.22 14.47
N TYR A 38 1.08 -3.68 14.73
CA TYR A 38 2.09 -2.91 15.43
C TYR A 38 2.48 -1.64 14.65
N CYS A 39 2.80 -1.79 13.37
CA CYS A 39 3.17 -0.67 12.51
C CYS A 39 2.02 0.35 12.40
N ALA A 40 0.79 -0.11 12.19
CA ALA A 40 -0.37 0.78 12.13
C ALA A 40 -0.55 1.59 13.41
N ARG A 41 -0.40 0.97 14.60
CA ARG A 41 -0.49 1.69 15.88
C ARG A 41 0.61 2.74 16.04
N LEU A 42 1.83 2.45 15.63
CA LEU A 42 2.93 3.43 15.71
C LEU A 42 2.72 4.60 14.74
N ILE A 43 2.34 4.30 13.50
CA ILE A 43 2.05 5.31 12.47
C ILE A 43 0.93 6.25 12.95
N LEU A 44 -0.14 5.70 13.53
CA LEU A 44 -1.26 6.50 14.03
C LEU A 44 -0.92 7.30 15.29
N LYS A 45 0.01 6.82 16.13
CA LYS A 45 0.39 7.49 17.38
C LYS A 45 1.38 8.64 17.16
N ASP A 46 2.32 8.47 16.25
CA ASP A 46 3.38 9.44 15.96
C ASP A 46 3.73 9.44 14.46
N PRO A 47 2.94 10.16 13.63
CA PRO A 47 3.13 10.20 12.19
C PRO A 47 4.36 11.02 11.77
N VAL A 48 4.97 11.81 12.66
CA VAL A 48 6.12 12.66 12.32
C VAL A 48 7.43 11.92 12.59
N GLY A 49 7.60 11.34 13.78
CA GLY A 49 8.88 10.74 14.18
C GLY A 49 9.17 9.39 13.54
N ASN A 50 8.16 8.53 13.41
CA ASN A 50 8.37 7.10 13.12
C ASN A 50 7.78 6.64 11.78
N ALA A 51 6.83 7.39 11.22
CA ALA A 51 6.01 6.95 10.10
C ALA A 51 6.81 6.44 8.89
N HIS A 52 7.76 7.24 8.39
CA HIS A 52 8.47 6.93 7.15
C HIS A 52 9.21 5.58 7.23
N LYS A 53 9.93 5.34 8.33
CA LYS A 53 10.69 4.11 8.54
C LYS A 53 9.78 2.92 8.78
N ILE A 54 8.75 3.10 9.62
CA ILE A 54 7.82 2.03 9.99
C ILE A 54 6.97 1.60 8.81
N GLU A 55 6.51 2.55 7.99
CA GLU A 55 5.74 2.28 6.77
C GLU A 55 6.60 1.52 5.75
N GLY A 56 7.85 1.92 5.53
CA GLY A 56 8.73 1.22 4.59
C GLY A 56 9.03 -0.22 5.05
N GLN A 57 9.23 -0.43 6.35
CA GLN A 57 9.40 -1.76 6.93
C GLN A 57 8.12 -2.60 6.84
N LEU A 58 6.97 -1.99 7.09
CA LEU A 58 5.65 -2.62 6.96
C LEU A 58 5.43 -3.12 5.54
N TRP A 59 5.54 -2.24 4.54
CA TRP A 59 5.39 -2.60 3.12
C TRP A 59 6.33 -3.75 2.75
N ARG A 60 7.63 -3.57 3.06
CA ARG A 60 8.66 -4.54 2.69
C ARG A 60 8.40 -5.90 3.30
N LYS A 61 8.18 -5.99 4.61
CA LYS A 61 8.12 -7.26 5.35
C LYS A 61 6.75 -7.93 5.32
N ALA A 62 5.66 -7.17 5.19
CA ALA A 62 4.33 -7.74 5.16
C ALA A 62 3.85 -8.12 3.76
N PHE A 63 4.37 -7.47 2.70
CA PHE A 63 3.86 -7.61 1.33
C PHE A 63 4.97 -7.80 0.29
N TYR A 64 5.86 -6.84 0.06
CA TYR A 64 6.81 -6.88 -1.06
C TYR A 64 7.75 -8.10 -1.00
N ASP A 65 8.39 -8.38 0.15
CA ASP A 65 9.28 -9.52 0.32
C ASP A 65 8.54 -10.86 0.10
N VAL A 66 7.23 -10.91 0.38
CA VAL A 66 6.38 -12.11 0.19
C VAL A 66 6.18 -12.36 -1.30
N VAL A 67 5.77 -11.33 -2.05
CA VAL A 67 5.59 -11.40 -3.51
C VAL A 67 6.91 -11.75 -4.19
N TYR A 68 7.99 -11.06 -3.81
CA TYR A 68 9.33 -11.28 -4.36
C TYR A 68 9.83 -12.71 -4.11
N ALA A 69 9.70 -13.23 -2.89
CA ALA A 69 10.10 -14.59 -2.56
C ALA A 69 9.30 -15.63 -3.34
N ALA A 70 7.98 -15.46 -3.43
CA ALA A 70 7.11 -16.36 -4.20
C ALA A 70 7.48 -16.38 -5.70
N LYS A 71 7.69 -15.20 -6.31
CA LYS A 71 8.16 -15.07 -7.70
C LYS A 71 9.51 -15.74 -7.92
N LYS A 72 10.46 -15.55 -6.99
CA LYS A 72 11.79 -16.16 -7.08
C LYS A 72 11.73 -17.69 -7.11
N LEU A 73 10.79 -18.29 -6.39
CA LEU A 73 10.59 -19.75 -6.37
C LEU A 73 9.95 -20.29 -7.66
N ARG A 74 9.13 -19.49 -8.36
CA ARG A 74 8.33 -19.99 -9.50
C ARG A 74 8.83 -19.56 -10.89
N LYS A 75 9.56 -18.46 -11.04
CA LYS A 75 9.99 -17.93 -12.36
C LYS A 75 8.86 -18.01 -13.40
N ASP A 76 7.66 -17.56 -13.02
CA ASP A 76 6.42 -17.55 -13.81
C ASP A 76 5.76 -18.92 -14.11
N ASN A 77 6.28 -20.03 -13.58
CA ASN A 77 5.65 -21.35 -13.65
C ASN A 77 4.83 -21.65 -12.38
N TRP A 78 3.65 -21.03 -12.28
CA TRP A 78 2.75 -21.12 -11.12
C TRP A 78 1.70 -22.23 -11.27
N ASN A 79 1.42 -22.96 -10.18
CA ASN A 79 0.21 -23.79 -10.11
C ASN A 79 -0.98 -23.02 -9.50
N ASP A 80 -2.20 -23.55 -9.68
CA ASP A 80 -3.43 -22.86 -9.26
C ASP A 80 -3.51 -22.62 -7.75
N SER A 81 -3.07 -23.59 -6.94
CA SER A 81 -3.03 -23.44 -5.48
C SER A 81 -2.11 -22.31 -5.04
N GLU A 82 -0.96 -22.15 -5.69
CA GLU A 82 -0.01 -21.08 -5.39
C GLU A 82 -0.49 -19.71 -5.85
N LYS A 83 -1.12 -19.64 -7.03
CA LYS A 83 -1.81 -18.43 -7.50
C LYS A 83 -2.89 -18.03 -6.49
N ALA A 84 -3.68 -18.99 -5.99
CA ALA A 84 -4.72 -18.73 -5.00
C ALA A 84 -4.14 -18.19 -3.69
N LEU A 85 -3.08 -18.80 -3.15
CA LEU A 85 -2.40 -18.33 -1.93
C LEU A 85 -1.92 -16.87 -2.07
N LEU A 86 -1.23 -16.57 -3.17
CA LEU A 86 -0.71 -15.22 -3.40
C LEU A 86 -1.84 -14.23 -3.69
N SER A 87 -2.87 -14.62 -4.44
CA SER A 87 -4.05 -13.78 -4.73
C SER A 87 -4.83 -13.41 -3.46
N VAL A 88 -5.04 -14.37 -2.55
CA VAL A 88 -5.64 -14.11 -1.23
C VAL A 88 -4.79 -13.13 -0.43
N HIS A 89 -3.47 -13.33 -0.42
CA HIS A 89 -2.56 -12.42 0.28
C HIS A 89 -2.59 -10.99 -0.28
N LEU A 90 -2.55 -10.83 -1.60
CA LEU A 90 -2.63 -9.53 -2.26
C LEU A 90 -3.99 -8.85 -1.99
N THR A 91 -5.08 -9.61 -2.01
CA THR A 91 -6.43 -9.12 -1.66
C THR A 91 -6.48 -8.62 -0.21
N ALA A 92 -5.91 -9.38 0.73
CA ALA A 92 -5.80 -8.96 2.13
C ALA A 92 -4.94 -7.69 2.29
N GLY A 93 -3.91 -7.51 1.45
CA GLY A 93 -3.12 -6.29 1.40
C GLY A 93 -3.91 -5.08 0.93
N VAL A 94 -4.74 -5.23 -0.12
CA VAL A 94 -5.63 -4.16 -0.59
C VAL A 94 -6.59 -3.73 0.51
N GLY A 95 -7.25 -4.69 1.17
CA GLY A 95 -8.14 -4.39 2.29
C GLY A 95 -7.42 -3.69 3.46
N TYR A 96 -6.18 -4.09 3.76
CA TYR A 96 -5.39 -3.46 4.82
C TYR A 96 -5.09 -1.99 4.53
N TYR A 97 -4.62 -1.65 3.33
CA TYR A 97 -4.28 -0.27 2.99
C TYR A 97 -5.50 0.64 2.82
N HIS A 98 -6.62 0.12 2.29
CA HIS A 98 -7.90 0.84 2.34
C HIS A 98 -8.28 1.20 3.78
N HIS A 99 -8.22 0.23 4.69
CA HIS A 99 -8.53 0.46 6.09
C HIS A 99 -7.57 1.44 6.77
N LEU A 100 -6.28 1.39 6.44
CA LEU A 100 -5.28 2.33 6.95
C LEU A 100 -5.58 3.76 6.50
N ILE A 101 -5.90 3.97 5.22
CA ILE A 101 -6.27 5.29 4.69
C ILE A 101 -7.52 5.83 5.39
N LEU A 102 -8.57 5.02 5.55
CA LEU A 102 -9.79 5.41 6.26
C LEU A 102 -9.52 5.78 7.73
N LYS A 103 -8.65 5.03 8.42
CA LYS A 103 -8.23 5.37 9.79
C LYS A 103 -7.47 6.69 9.86
N LEU A 104 -6.55 6.93 8.92
CA LEU A 104 -5.80 8.19 8.84
C LEU A 104 -6.75 9.35 8.56
N GLN A 105 -7.72 9.17 7.66
CA GLN A 105 -8.73 10.17 7.35
C GLN A 105 -9.54 10.57 8.59
N ILE A 106 -10.04 9.58 9.35
CA ILE A 106 -10.85 9.82 10.54
C ILE A 106 -10.02 10.42 11.69
N GLU A 107 -8.85 9.87 12.00
CA GLU A 107 -8.05 10.33 13.16
C GLU A 107 -7.49 11.74 12.97
N TYR A 108 -7.18 12.12 11.72
CA TYR A 108 -6.54 13.39 11.38
C TYR A 108 -7.46 14.39 10.65
N ASP A 109 -8.75 14.07 10.50
CA ASP A 109 -9.75 14.89 9.83
C ASP A 109 -9.29 15.36 8.44
N LEU A 110 -8.87 14.40 7.61
CA LEU A 110 -8.37 14.67 6.27
C LEU A 110 -9.53 14.85 5.30
N ASP A 111 -9.48 15.93 4.51
CA ASP A 111 -10.33 16.07 3.34
C ASP A 111 -9.69 15.33 2.16
N LEU A 112 -10.22 14.14 1.85
CA LEU A 112 -9.81 13.31 0.72
C LEU A 112 -10.85 13.29 -0.40
N ILE A 113 -11.90 14.10 -0.29
CA ILE A 113 -13.00 14.14 -1.26
C ILE A 113 -12.43 14.57 -2.62
N GLY A 114 -12.81 13.84 -3.67
CA GLY A 114 -12.32 14.09 -5.03
C GLY A 114 -10.87 13.65 -5.29
N ILE A 115 -10.12 13.24 -4.26
CA ILE A 115 -8.76 12.70 -4.39
C ILE A 115 -8.79 11.16 -4.27
N VAL A 116 -9.49 10.64 -3.27
CA VAL A 116 -9.59 9.20 -3.01
C VAL A 116 -11.05 8.77 -3.15
N ASP A 117 -11.36 8.08 -4.24
CA ASP A 117 -12.72 7.75 -4.68
C ASP A 117 -13.38 6.57 -3.95
N PHE A 118 -12.76 6.06 -2.89
CA PHE A 118 -13.37 5.13 -1.94
C PHE A 118 -13.40 5.71 -0.52
N ALA A 119 -12.84 6.90 -0.32
CA ALA A 119 -12.78 7.59 0.95
C ALA A 119 -13.99 8.54 1.09
N PHE A 120 -15.20 7.97 1.03
CA PHE A 120 -16.42 8.74 1.22
C PHE A 120 -16.77 8.82 2.71
N VAL A 121 -16.43 9.93 3.35
CA VAL A 121 -17.10 10.34 4.59
C VAL A 121 -18.35 11.13 4.18
N GLN A 122 -19.27 10.50 3.44
CA GLN A 122 -20.61 11.04 3.27
C GLN A 122 -21.55 10.34 4.23
N THR A 123 -21.73 10.96 5.39
CA THR A 123 -23.08 11.20 5.91
C THR A 123 -22.98 12.21 7.03
N GLU A 124 -23.68 13.34 6.84
CA GLU A 124 -24.08 14.28 7.89
C GLU A 124 -24.72 13.55 9.10
N THR A 125 -25.16 12.29 8.91
CA THR A 125 -25.67 11.38 9.94
C THR A 125 -24.59 10.67 10.78
N ILE A 126 -23.43 10.30 10.23
CA ILE A 126 -22.34 9.69 11.02
C ILE A 126 -21.50 10.78 11.69
N SER A 127 -21.43 11.95 11.05
CA SER A 127 -20.76 13.11 11.63
C SER A 127 -21.45 13.57 12.93
N SER A 128 -22.77 13.47 13.06
CA SER A 128 -23.46 13.79 14.32
C SER A 128 -23.22 12.75 15.41
N TYR A 129 -23.30 11.44 15.12
CA TYR A 129 -23.06 10.38 16.12
C TYR A 129 -21.58 10.21 16.53
N ALA A 130 -20.63 10.45 15.63
CA ALA A 130 -19.20 10.43 15.94
C ALA A 130 -18.73 11.72 16.65
N ARG A 131 -19.23 12.91 16.24
CA ARG A 131 -18.93 14.17 16.95
C ARG A 131 -19.48 14.17 18.38
N THR A 132 -20.54 13.42 18.68
CA THR A 132 -21.08 13.35 20.04
C THR A 132 -20.21 12.60 21.06
N LYS A 133 -19.14 11.89 20.64
CA LYS A 133 -18.24 11.17 21.57
C LYS A 133 -16.80 11.68 21.62
N THR A 134 -16.39 12.58 20.74
CA THR A 134 -15.07 13.22 20.80
C THR A 134 -15.24 14.73 20.74
N GLY A 135 -15.39 15.32 21.93
CA GLY A 135 -15.28 16.77 22.09
C GLY A 135 -13.95 17.28 21.53
N GLN A 136 -14.01 18.45 20.90
CA GLN A 136 -12.92 19.22 20.29
C GLN A 136 -12.35 18.62 18.99
N SER A 137 -12.56 19.33 17.88
CA SER A 137 -11.75 19.20 16.67
C SER A 137 -10.28 19.33 17.05
N LYS A 138 -9.51 18.24 17.01
CA LYS A 138 -8.08 18.27 17.27
C LYS A 138 -7.40 19.08 16.16
N THR A 139 -6.97 20.30 16.47
CA THR A 139 -6.19 21.11 15.53
C THR A 139 -4.77 20.57 15.47
N TYR A 140 -4.47 19.76 14.45
CA TYR A 140 -3.12 19.27 14.20
C TYR A 140 -2.24 20.31 13.49
N GLY A 141 -0.97 20.37 13.86
CA GLY A 141 0.02 21.23 13.20
C GLY A 141 0.20 20.87 11.71
N LYS A 142 0.66 21.86 10.92
CA LYS A 142 0.88 21.73 9.47
C LYS A 142 1.79 20.55 9.12
N GLU A 143 2.84 20.33 9.91
CA GLU A 143 3.79 19.23 9.72
C GLU A 143 3.13 17.85 9.87
N VAL A 144 2.29 17.68 10.89
CA VAL A 144 1.54 16.43 11.13
C VAL A 144 0.64 16.14 9.93
N LYS A 145 -0.13 17.13 9.46
CA LYS A 145 -1.00 16.97 8.29
C LYS A 145 -0.19 16.60 7.04
N GLN A 146 0.94 17.24 6.79
CA GLN A 146 1.83 16.90 5.67
C GLN A 146 2.40 15.48 5.77
N CYS A 147 2.81 15.04 6.97
CA CYS A 147 3.27 13.67 7.19
C CYS A 147 2.15 12.64 6.94
N VAL A 148 0.94 12.91 7.40
CA VAL A 148 -0.22 12.03 7.19
C VAL A 148 -0.63 11.98 5.72
N MET A 149 -0.64 13.11 5.00
CA MET A 149 -0.88 13.11 3.55
C MET A 149 0.17 12.31 2.78
N ARG A 150 1.45 12.39 3.19
CA ARG A 150 2.52 11.53 2.62
C ARG A 150 2.29 10.04 2.89
N LEU A 151 1.73 9.67 4.05
CA LEU A 151 1.35 8.29 4.33
C LEU A 151 0.20 7.81 3.45
N VAL A 152 -0.80 8.66 3.20
CA VAL A 152 -1.89 8.37 2.26
C VAL A 152 -1.34 8.15 0.85
N HIS A 153 -0.47 9.05 0.36
CA HIS A 153 0.20 8.90 -0.92
C HIS A 153 0.91 7.53 -1.04
N ARG A 154 1.76 7.19 -0.07
CA ARG A 154 2.51 5.91 -0.10
C ARG A 154 1.60 4.69 0.00
N SER A 155 0.52 4.79 0.76
CA SER A 155 -0.51 3.73 0.84
C SER A 155 -1.19 3.51 -0.52
N LEU A 156 -1.48 4.59 -1.26
CA LEU A 156 -2.05 4.52 -2.62
C LEU A 156 -1.07 3.90 -3.61
N VAL A 157 0.23 4.22 -3.52
CA VAL A 157 1.26 3.51 -4.28
C VAL A 157 1.23 2.02 -3.99
N CYS A 158 1.23 1.63 -2.70
CA CYS A 158 1.21 0.23 -2.31
C CYS A 158 -0.04 -0.48 -2.85
N LEU A 159 -1.19 0.18 -2.87
CA LEU A 159 -2.42 -0.34 -3.50
C LEU A 159 -2.25 -0.54 -5.01
N GLY A 160 -1.61 0.40 -5.70
CA GLY A 160 -1.24 0.26 -7.12
C GLY A 160 -0.33 -0.95 -7.34
N ASP A 161 0.72 -1.10 -6.54
CA ASP A 161 1.65 -2.22 -6.66
C ASP A 161 0.97 -3.57 -6.38
N LEU A 162 0.15 -3.66 -5.33
CA LEU A 162 -0.59 -4.87 -4.98
C LEU A 162 -1.54 -5.30 -6.10
N THR A 163 -2.20 -4.35 -6.76
CA THR A 163 -3.13 -4.65 -7.86
C THR A 163 -2.43 -4.90 -9.18
N ARG A 164 -1.27 -4.28 -9.42
CA ARG A 164 -0.39 -4.69 -10.53
C ARG A 164 0.12 -6.12 -10.34
N TYR A 165 0.54 -6.50 -9.12
CA TYR A 165 0.96 -7.88 -8.85
C TYR A 165 -0.18 -8.88 -9.06
N LYS A 166 -1.45 -8.50 -8.85
CA LYS A 166 -2.60 -9.35 -9.21
C LYS A 166 -2.73 -9.53 -10.72
N LEU A 167 -2.62 -8.44 -11.48
CA LEU A 167 -2.64 -8.47 -12.94
C LEU A 167 -1.54 -9.36 -13.52
N GLU A 168 -0.35 -9.33 -12.93
CA GLU A 168 0.78 -10.18 -13.34
C GLU A 168 0.53 -11.68 -13.06
N LEU A 169 -0.32 -12.03 -12.09
CA LEU A 169 -0.68 -13.43 -11.78
C LEU A 169 -1.86 -13.94 -12.61
N ASP A 170 -2.80 -13.05 -12.92
CA ASP A 170 -3.97 -13.32 -13.74
C ASP A 170 -4.19 -12.17 -14.71
N SER A 171 -3.85 -12.41 -15.98
CA SER A 171 -3.96 -11.44 -17.07
C SER A 171 -5.39 -11.00 -17.36
N ASN A 172 -6.40 -11.72 -16.85
CA ASN A 172 -7.80 -11.34 -16.99
C ASN A 172 -8.23 -10.26 -15.98
N TRP A 173 -7.39 -9.94 -15.00
CA TRP A 173 -7.66 -8.88 -14.03
C TRP A 173 -7.66 -7.51 -14.72
N ASP A 174 -8.48 -6.57 -14.22
CA ASP A 174 -8.59 -5.25 -14.83
C ASP A 174 -7.33 -4.38 -14.58
N PRO A 175 -6.55 -4.03 -15.63
CA PRO A 175 -5.38 -3.18 -15.49
C PRO A 175 -5.73 -1.75 -15.04
N MET A 176 -6.98 -1.31 -15.24
CA MET A 176 -7.42 0.03 -14.85
C MET A 176 -7.43 0.23 -13.32
N ILE A 177 -7.51 -0.84 -12.54
CA ILE A 177 -7.50 -0.75 -11.08
C ILE A 177 -6.16 -0.22 -10.56
N ALA A 178 -5.04 -0.75 -11.06
CA ALA A 178 -3.70 -0.26 -10.68
C ALA A 178 -3.50 1.19 -11.14
N ASN A 179 -3.93 1.51 -12.36
CA ASN A 179 -3.94 2.87 -12.89
C ASN A 179 -4.70 3.84 -11.97
N ARG A 180 -5.87 3.43 -11.47
CA ARG A 180 -6.70 4.22 -10.55
C ARG A 180 -5.91 4.63 -9.31
N TYR A 181 -5.25 3.68 -8.65
CA TYR A 181 -4.49 3.95 -7.43
C TYR A 181 -3.27 4.86 -7.66
N TYR A 182 -2.51 4.64 -8.74
CA TYR A 182 -1.39 5.52 -9.04
C TYR A 182 -1.85 6.94 -9.42
N LYS A 183 -2.98 7.09 -10.12
CA LYS A 183 -3.59 8.40 -10.40
C LYS A 183 -4.05 9.10 -9.12
N MET A 184 -4.66 8.37 -8.17
CA MET A 184 -4.98 8.92 -6.84
C MET A 184 -3.71 9.36 -6.09
N ALA A 185 -2.63 8.58 -6.16
CA ALA A 185 -1.35 8.96 -5.54
C ALA A 185 -0.82 10.28 -6.15
N ILE A 186 -0.84 10.42 -7.48
CA ILE A 186 -0.45 11.67 -8.18
C ILE A 186 -1.34 12.85 -7.76
N ALA A 187 -2.64 12.62 -7.56
CA ALA A 187 -3.56 13.65 -7.08
C ALA A 187 -3.25 14.10 -5.65
N VAL A 188 -2.65 13.24 -4.82
CA VAL A 188 -2.16 13.60 -3.47
C VAL A 188 -0.86 14.41 -3.53
N ASP A 189 0.13 13.95 -4.31
CA ASP A 189 1.39 14.66 -4.51
C ASP A 189 1.97 14.42 -5.92
N PRO A 190 1.85 15.40 -6.84
CA PRO A 190 2.32 15.25 -8.21
C PRO A 190 3.85 15.34 -8.34
N ASN A 191 4.57 15.73 -7.27
CA ASN A 191 6.03 15.90 -7.30
C ASN A 191 6.79 14.59 -7.10
N VAL A 192 6.09 13.49 -6.83
CA VAL A 192 6.68 12.17 -6.68
C VAL A 192 6.67 11.46 -8.04
N GLY A 193 7.86 11.08 -8.51
CA GLY A 193 8.03 10.46 -9.82
C GLY A 193 7.56 9.00 -9.88
N MET A 194 7.62 8.29 -8.76
CA MET A 194 7.40 6.84 -8.75
C MET A 194 6.01 6.39 -9.24
N PRO A 195 4.86 7.00 -8.86
CA PRO A 195 3.57 6.68 -9.47
C PRO A 195 3.54 6.83 -11.00
N HIS A 196 4.22 7.85 -11.54
CA HIS A 196 4.33 8.05 -12.98
C HIS A 196 5.13 6.92 -13.62
N ASN A 197 6.26 6.52 -13.03
CA ASN A 197 7.06 5.40 -13.53
C ASN A 197 6.23 4.10 -13.59
N GLN A 198 5.42 3.81 -12.58
CA GLN A 198 4.57 2.63 -12.58
C GLN A 198 3.48 2.69 -13.66
N LEU A 199 2.88 3.87 -13.90
CA LEU A 199 1.95 4.08 -15.01
C LEU A 199 2.62 3.86 -16.37
N GLY A 200 3.88 4.27 -16.52
CA GLY A 200 4.66 4.01 -17.73
C GLY A 200 4.89 2.51 -17.97
N THR A 201 5.21 1.75 -16.91
CA THR A 201 5.33 0.29 -17.00
C THR A 201 4.00 -0.38 -17.37
N ILE A 202 2.88 0.08 -16.83
CA ILE A 202 1.56 -0.48 -17.15
C ILE A 202 1.11 -0.10 -18.57
N ALA A 203 1.42 1.10 -19.04
CA ALA A 203 1.13 1.52 -20.40
C ALA A 203 1.82 0.61 -21.43
N GLY A 204 3.08 0.21 -21.17
CA GLY A 204 3.82 -0.70 -22.05
C GLY A 204 3.88 -0.15 -23.49
N ASP A 205 3.52 -0.98 -24.46
CA ASP A 205 3.53 -0.61 -25.88
C ASP A 205 2.22 0.04 -26.37
N SER A 206 1.30 0.37 -25.44
CA SER A 206 0.06 1.08 -25.78
C SER A 206 0.37 2.38 -26.50
N ASN A 207 -0.44 2.72 -27.51
CA ASN A 207 -0.27 3.93 -28.31
C ASN A 207 1.16 4.06 -28.87
N TYR A 208 1.71 2.97 -29.41
CA TYR A 208 3.08 2.90 -29.95
C TYR A 208 4.16 3.29 -28.92
N GLY A 209 3.90 3.07 -27.63
CA GLY A 209 4.79 3.41 -26.51
C GLY A 209 4.79 4.89 -26.13
N LEU A 210 4.01 5.75 -26.80
CA LEU A 210 3.96 7.18 -26.49
C LEU A 210 3.45 7.46 -25.06
N ASP A 211 2.48 6.67 -24.59
CA ASP A 211 1.93 6.80 -23.25
C ASP A 211 2.98 6.46 -22.19
N ALA A 212 3.77 5.40 -22.42
CA ALA A 212 4.86 5.01 -21.55
C ALA A 212 5.95 6.10 -21.51
N VAL A 213 6.36 6.62 -22.66
CA VAL A 213 7.33 7.73 -22.76
C VAL A 213 6.84 8.96 -22.01
N TYR A 214 5.58 9.36 -22.20
CA TYR A 214 4.99 10.48 -21.46
C TYR A 214 5.13 10.30 -19.95
N TYR A 215 4.73 9.13 -19.43
CA TYR A 215 4.79 8.86 -18.01
C TYR A 215 6.22 8.80 -17.46
N PHE A 216 7.16 8.18 -18.18
CA PHE A 216 8.57 8.17 -17.77
C PHE A 216 9.18 9.57 -17.76
N LEU A 217 8.87 10.42 -18.75
CA LEU A 217 9.30 11.83 -18.75
C LEU A 217 8.74 12.59 -17.55
N ARG A 218 7.45 12.42 -17.24
CA ARG A 218 6.82 13.00 -16.04
C ARG A 218 7.49 12.52 -14.75
N GLY A 219 7.83 11.25 -14.68
CA GLY A 219 8.57 10.67 -13.55
C GLY A 219 9.97 11.28 -13.40
N LEU A 220 10.68 11.51 -14.51
CA LEU A 220 12.02 12.09 -14.53
C LEU A 220 12.06 13.56 -14.08
N ILE A 221 11.08 14.37 -14.49
CA ILE A 221 11.01 15.80 -14.15
C ILE A 221 10.43 16.05 -12.74
N SER A 222 10.01 14.99 -12.04
CA SER A 222 9.49 15.07 -10.69
C SER A 222 10.63 15.37 -9.71
N SER A 223 10.39 16.24 -8.72
CA SER A 223 11.43 16.69 -7.79
C SER A 223 11.79 15.66 -6.72
N ILE A 224 10.98 14.60 -6.56
CA ILE A 224 11.19 13.53 -5.59
C ILE A 224 11.19 12.18 -6.32
N LEU A 225 12.34 11.50 -6.30
CA LEU A 225 12.50 10.11 -6.73
C LEU A 225 12.62 9.24 -5.49
N TYR A 226 11.85 8.15 -5.43
CA TYR A 226 11.99 7.11 -4.39
C TYR A 226 12.90 5.99 -4.88
#